data_AF-A0A503XF14-F1
#
_entry.id   AF-A0A503XF14-F1
#
_cell.length_a   1.000
_cell.length_b   1.000
_cell.length_c   1.000
_cell.angle_alpha   90.00
_cell.angle_beta   90.00
_cell.angle_gamma   90.00
#
_symmetry.space_group_name_H-M   'P 1'
#
loop_
_entity.id
_entity.type
_entity.pdbx_description
1 polymer ?
#
loop_
_entity_poly.entity_id
_entity_poly.type
_entity_poly.pdbx_seq_one_letter_code
_entity_poly.pdbx_strand_id
1 'polypeptide(L)'
;MARLKSGIPNLPLPVDIVEVDRRILPGLNRNEMYCQFQGGRMEAVFRLAWLQRHIQTLTLIAEALAMLGVRSIEPFYVNLADTPSLRRFRYFRTRFGSSSADGYAEVAAPDFVFNGWPEAKFDDYDQKARTMAAASERPPLYDRAFWAGRCMHEARKATVRFASTRPDLLDAYDTGPNYDARANQYSRGFWTMEEQVATYRYMIDVEGAGYSGRLKLLLHTKRVVLLQDRPWREWFFDDIEPFRHYVPVARDMSNLAERIEWLRANPKREAEIGAEAQDFAQIRLTRAAAVSAWARLLADHAAAGGNLKSGLQGRKRAKGWPA
;
A
#
# COMPACT_ATOMS: atom_id res chain seq x y z
N MET A 1 -17.51 -27.19 -5.56
CA MET A 1 -17.76 -25.74 -5.66
C MET A 1 -17.57 -25.33 -7.11
N ALA A 2 -18.53 -24.60 -7.68
CA ALA A 2 -18.47 -24.16 -9.07
C ALA A 2 -17.23 -23.28 -9.28
N ARG A 3 -16.43 -23.58 -10.31
CA ARG A 3 -15.26 -22.77 -10.69
C ARG A 3 -15.75 -21.41 -11.17
N LEU A 4 -15.25 -20.32 -10.60
CA LEU A 4 -15.49 -19.00 -11.17
C LEU A 4 -14.73 -18.89 -12.51
N LYS A 5 -15.48 -18.77 -13.61
CA LYS A 5 -14.98 -18.28 -14.90
C LYS A 5 -15.87 -17.12 -15.31
N SER A 6 -15.35 -15.90 -15.23
CA SER A 6 -16.11 -14.69 -15.52
C SER A 6 -15.21 -13.63 -16.14
N GLY A 7 -15.80 -12.73 -16.92
CA GLY A 7 -15.14 -11.51 -17.37
C GLY A 7 -15.25 -10.42 -16.31
N ILE A 8 -14.26 -9.53 -16.22
CA ILE A 8 -14.41 -8.25 -15.51
C ILE A 8 -15.05 -7.25 -16.48
N PRO A 9 -16.25 -6.72 -16.21
CA PRO A 9 -16.95 -5.82 -17.13
C PRO A 9 -16.29 -4.44 -17.18
N ASN A 10 -16.58 -3.69 -18.25
CA ASN A 10 -16.21 -2.27 -18.41
C ASN A 10 -14.70 -1.97 -18.36
N LEU A 11 -13.86 -2.93 -18.76
CA LEU A 11 -12.42 -2.72 -18.91
C LEU A 11 -12.04 -2.38 -20.37
N PRO A 12 -10.94 -1.65 -20.59
CA PRO A 12 -10.48 -1.29 -21.93
C PRO A 12 -9.98 -2.48 -22.77
N LEU A 13 -9.82 -3.66 -22.15
CA LEU A 13 -9.53 -4.91 -22.81
C LEU A 13 -10.25 -6.08 -22.12
N PRO A 14 -10.53 -7.20 -22.83
CA PRO A 14 -11.14 -8.37 -22.21
C PRO A 14 -10.22 -9.00 -21.16
N VAL A 15 -10.73 -9.13 -19.93
CA VAL A 15 -10.06 -9.83 -18.82
C VAL A 15 -10.91 -10.99 -18.36
N ASP A 16 -10.41 -12.20 -18.56
CA ASP A 16 -11.00 -13.45 -18.08
C ASP A 16 -10.34 -13.84 -16.76
N ILE A 17 -11.13 -14.03 -15.69
CA ILE A 17 -10.64 -14.58 -14.41
C ILE A 17 -11.02 -16.05 -14.29
N VAL A 18 -10.06 -16.87 -13.86
CA VAL A 18 -10.23 -18.31 -13.71
C VAL A 18 -9.80 -18.73 -12.31
N GLU A 19 -10.75 -19.25 -11.54
CA GLU A 19 -10.47 -19.85 -10.25
C GLU A 19 -10.13 -21.33 -10.40
N VAL A 20 -9.01 -21.74 -9.79
CA VAL A 20 -8.53 -23.12 -9.85
C VAL A 20 -8.40 -23.77 -8.47
N ASP A 21 -8.75 -25.06 -8.41
CA ASP A 21 -8.43 -25.91 -7.26
C ASP A 21 -6.92 -26.24 -7.24
N ARG A 22 -6.40 -26.69 -6.10
CA ARG A 22 -4.97 -26.91 -5.78
C ARG A 22 -4.12 -27.63 -6.85
N ARG A 23 -4.75 -28.36 -7.76
CA ARG A 23 -4.12 -29.30 -8.70
C ARG A 23 -3.68 -28.70 -10.05
N ILE A 24 -4.09 -27.48 -10.40
CA ILE A 24 -4.00 -27.02 -11.80
C ILE A 24 -2.70 -26.25 -12.12
N LEU A 25 -1.97 -25.72 -11.13
CA LEU A 25 -0.67 -25.07 -11.35
C LEU A 25 0.31 -25.42 -10.22
N PRO A 26 1.33 -26.27 -10.46
CA PRO A 26 2.44 -26.49 -9.53
C PRO A 26 3.16 -25.16 -9.24
N GLY A 27 3.09 -24.67 -8.00
CA GLY A 27 3.83 -23.48 -7.56
C GLY A 27 3.05 -22.16 -7.49
N LEU A 28 1.74 -22.14 -7.81
CA LEU A 28 0.90 -20.97 -7.54
C LEU A 28 0.44 -20.98 -6.06
N ASN A 29 0.86 -19.97 -5.29
CA ASN A 29 0.43 -19.84 -3.89
C ASN A 29 -1.03 -19.35 -3.78
N ARG A 30 -1.64 -19.49 -2.59
CA ARG A 30 -3.04 -19.09 -2.35
C ARG A 30 -3.30 -17.60 -2.61
N ASN A 31 -2.30 -16.75 -2.42
CA ASN A 31 -2.43 -15.30 -2.53
C ASN A 31 -1.82 -14.75 -3.83
N GLU A 32 -1.47 -15.62 -4.77
CA GLU A 32 -0.87 -15.23 -6.04
C GLU A 32 -1.86 -15.42 -7.17
N MET A 33 -1.80 -14.53 -8.16
CA MET A 33 -2.38 -14.73 -9.47
C MET A 33 -1.29 -14.87 -10.53
N TYR A 34 -1.55 -15.76 -11.48
CA TYR A 34 -0.75 -15.93 -12.68
C TYR A 34 -1.47 -15.26 -13.84
N CYS A 35 -0.80 -14.35 -14.54
CA CYS A 35 -1.38 -13.53 -15.58
C CYS A 35 -0.75 -13.86 -16.93
N GLN A 36 -1.59 -14.07 -17.94
CA GLN A 36 -1.19 -14.20 -19.34
C GLN A 36 -1.88 -13.12 -20.17
N PHE A 37 -1.12 -12.38 -20.96
CA PHE A 37 -1.68 -11.41 -21.90
C PHE A 37 -1.22 -11.76 -23.32
N GLN A 38 -2.15 -12.20 -24.16
CA GLN A 38 -1.87 -12.65 -25.53
C GLN A 38 -3.01 -12.25 -26.47
N GLY A 39 -2.65 -11.76 -27.65
CA GLY A 39 -3.62 -11.39 -28.67
C GLY A 39 -4.61 -10.29 -28.22
N GLY A 40 -4.21 -9.42 -27.31
CA GLY A 40 -5.04 -8.35 -26.75
C GLY A 40 -6.02 -8.81 -25.67
N ARG A 41 -5.89 -10.03 -25.14
CA ARG A 41 -6.74 -10.58 -24.08
C ARG A 41 -5.91 -10.98 -22.87
N MET A 42 -6.41 -10.67 -21.67
CA MET A 42 -5.79 -11.07 -20.42
C MET A 42 -6.56 -12.23 -19.79
N GLU A 43 -5.84 -13.28 -19.39
CA GLU A 43 -6.34 -14.34 -18.52
C GLU A 43 -5.58 -14.30 -17.20
N ALA A 44 -6.31 -14.30 -16.07
CA ALA A 44 -5.74 -14.34 -14.74
C ALA A 44 -6.24 -15.57 -13.96
N VAL A 45 -5.29 -16.40 -13.51
CA VAL A 45 -5.57 -17.66 -12.81
C VAL A 45 -5.15 -17.54 -11.34
N PHE A 46 -6.06 -17.84 -10.41
CA PHE A 46 -5.80 -17.77 -8.96
C PHE A 46 -6.61 -18.78 -8.14
N ARG A 47 -6.31 -18.87 -6.84
CA ARG A 47 -7.06 -19.70 -5.86
C ARG A 47 -8.00 -18.79 -5.07
N LEU A 48 -9.23 -19.23 -4.78
CA LEU A 48 -10.29 -18.43 -4.13
C LEU A 48 -9.87 -17.83 -2.78
N ALA A 49 -9.22 -16.66 -2.83
CA ALA A 49 -8.85 -15.84 -1.69
C ALA A 49 -8.77 -14.40 -2.20
N TRP A 50 -9.34 -13.45 -1.46
CA TRP A 50 -9.22 -12.01 -1.75
C TRP A 50 -9.67 -11.61 -3.17
N LEU A 51 -10.82 -12.12 -3.65
CA LEU A 51 -11.33 -11.84 -5.00
C LEU A 51 -11.39 -10.33 -5.32
N GLN A 52 -11.77 -9.51 -4.35
CA GLN A 52 -11.79 -8.05 -4.53
C GLN A 52 -10.39 -7.50 -4.80
N ARG A 53 -9.35 -7.89 -4.04
CA ARG A 53 -7.96 -7.48 -4.33
C ARG A 53 -7.52 -7.86 -5.75
N HIS A 54 -7.93 -9.04 -6.23
CA HIS A 54 -7.63 -9.50 -7.58
C HIS A 54 -8.29 -8.59 -8.62
N ILE A 55 -9.60 -8.36 -8.52
CA ILE A 55 -10.35 -7.52 -9.46
C ILE A 55 -9.76 -6.11 -9.50
N GLN A 56 -9.57 -5.49 -8.33
CA GLN A 56 -9.05 -4.13 -8.21
C GLN A 56 -7.64 -3.99 -8.82
N THR A 57 -6.76 -4.98 -8.62
CA THR A 57 -5.42 -4.97 -9.22
C THR A 57 -5.45 -5.23 -10.73
N LEU A 58 -6.28 -6.18 -11.19
CA LEU A 58 -6.43 -6.50 -12.60
C LEU A 58 -7.00 -5.33 -13.41
N THR A 59 -7.88 -4.52 -12.82
CA THR A 59 -8.37 -3.28 -13.44
C THR A 59 -7.22 -2.34 -13.77
N LEU A 60 -6.31 -2.07 -12.81
CA LEU A 60 -5.15 -1.20 -13.04
C LEU A 60 -4.20 -1.78 -14.11
N ILE A 61 -3.98 -3.09 -14.08
CA ILE A 61 -3.12 -3.78 -15.06
C ILE A 61 -3.74 -3.73 -16.47
N ALA A 62 -5.04 -3.94 -16.59
CA ALA A 62 -5.75 -3.91 -17.87
C ALA A 62 -5.66 -2.52 -18.52
N GLU A 63 -5.85 -1.46 -17.74
CA GLU A 63 -5.66 -0.09 -18.20
C GLU A 63 -4.21 0.22 -18.58
N ALA A 64 -3.24 -0.29 -17.82
CA ALA A 64 -1.83 -0.15 -18.13
C ALA A 64 -1.44 -0.85 -19.43
N LEU A 65 -1.93 -2.07 -19.67
CA LEU A 65 -1.71 -2.81 -20.93
C LEU A 65 -2.35 -2.10 -22.12
N ALA A 66 -3.56 -1.57 -21.95
CA ALA A 66 -4.23 -0.76 -22.97
C ALA A 66 -3.43 0.52 -23.28
N MET A 67 -2.91 1.20 -22.24
CA MET A 67 -2.06 2.38 -22.38
C MET A 67 -0.76 2.09 -23.14
N LEU A 68 -0.15 0.91 -22.94
CA LEU A 68 1.04 0.49 -23.68
C LEU A 68 0.77 0.17 -25.16
N GLY A 69 -0.48 -0.11 -25.54
CA GLY A 69 -0.84 -0.47 -26.92
C GLY A 69 -0.25 -1.80 -27.42
N VAL A 70 0.28 -2.63 -26.51
CA VAL A 70 0.86 -3.95 -26.85
C VAL A 70 -0.23 -5.00 -27.01
N ARG A 71 0.05 -6.06 -27.78
CA ARG A 71 -0.88 -7.20 -27.96
C ARG A 71 -0.53 -8.43 -27.14
N SER A 72 0.72 -8.58 -26.74
CA SER A 72 1.21 -9.71 -25.94
C SER A 72 2.41 -9.27 -25.12
N ILE A 73 2.58 -9.85 -23.93
CA ILE A 73 3.81 -9.80 -23.13
C ILE A 73 4.04 -11.17 -22.48
N GLU A 74 5.24 -11.42 -21.98
CA GLU A 74 5.54 -12.64 -21.23
C GLU A 74 4.62 -12.80 -20.02
N PRO A 75 4.33 -14.04 -19.59
CA PRO A 75 3.52 -14.25 -18.40
C PRO A 75 4.24 -13.83 -17.11
N PHE A 76 3.49 -13.28 -16.17
CA PHE A 76 3.98 -12.81 -14.88
C PHE A 76 3.09 -13.24 -13.72
N TYR A 77 3.58 -13.05 -12.51
CA TYR A 77 2.85 -13.32 -11.27
C TYR A 77 2.59 -12.02 -10.51
N VAL A 78 1.48 -11.96 -9.79
CA VAL A 78 1.20 -10.89 -8.83
C VAL A 78 0.86 -11.52 -7.48
N ASN A 79 1.63 -11.19 -6.45
CA ASN A 79 1.37 -11.58 -5.07
C ASN A 79 0.52 -10.49 -4.40
N LEU A 80 -0.68 -10.87 -3.96
CA LEU A 80 -1.66 -10.01 -3.30
C LEU A 80 -1.72 -10.22 -1.78
N ALA A 81 -0.81 -11.05 -1.24
CA ALA A 81 -0.59 -11.15 0.19
C ALA A 81 0.01 -9.86 0.73
N ASP A 82 -0.22 -9.60 2.02
CA ASP A 82 0.41 -8.47 2.69
C ASP A 82 1.95 -8.63 2.74
N THR A 83 2.45 -9.87 2.84
CA THR A 83 3.88 -10.19 2.88
C THR A 83 4.43 -10.73 1.56
N PRO A 84 5.56 -10.17 1.09
CA PRO A 84 6.38 -10.77 0.05
C PRO A 84 6.91 -12.16 0.44
N SER A 85 7.11 -13.01 -0.56
CA SER A 85 7.62 -14.37 -0.39
C SER A 85 9.14 -14.36 -0.26
N LEU A 86 9.66 -15.02 0.78
CA LEU A 86 11.09 -15.29 0.88
C LEU A 86 11.57 -15.99 -0.40
N ARG A 87 12.73 -15.58 -0.92
CA ARG A 87 13.39 -16.16 -2.10
C ARG A 87 13.27 -17.69 -2.09
N ARG A 88 12.35 -18.25 -2.87
CA ARG A 88 12.35 -19.67 -3.19
C ARG A 88 12.95 -19.84 -4.58
N PHE A 89 13.85 -20.79 -4.68
CA PHE A 89 14.42 -21.27 -5.94
C PHE A 89 13.31 -21.86 -6.82
N ARG A 90 12.64 -21.03 -7.61
CA ARG A 90 11.85 -21.49 -8.75
C ARG A 90 11.95 -20.49 -9.90
N TYR A 91 12.33 -21.06 -11.04
CA TYR A 91 12.24 -20.61 -12.43
C TYR A 91 11.82 -19.14 -12.66
N PHE A 92 12.82 -18.38 -13.11
CA PHE A 92 12.89 -16.99 -13.55
C PHE A 92 11.67 -16.41 -14.30
N ARG A 93 10.58 -16.10 -13.58
CA ARG A 93 9.54 -15.19 -14.08
C ARG A 93 9.32 -14.04 -13.10
N THR A 94 8.95 -12.90 -13.65
CA THR A 94 8.70 -11.67 -12.89
C THR A 94 7.53 -11.87 -11.93
N ARG A 95 7.71 -11.38 -10.70
CA ARG A 95 6.69 -11.40 -9.67
C ARG A 95 6.53 -10.00 -9.13
N PHE A 96 5.34 -9.45 -9.24
CA PHE A 96 4.97 -8.17 -8.63
C PHE A 96 4.35 -8.40 -7.26
N GLY A 97 4.45 -7.42 -6.38
CA GLY A 97 3.75 -7.41 -5.09
C GLY A 97 3.57 -5.98 -4.57
N SER A 98 2.69 -5.78 -3.61
CA SER A 98 2.39 -4.45 -3.05
C SER A 98 3.59 -3.78 -2.38
N SER A 99 4.56 -4.57 -1.93
CA SER A 99 5.83 -4.09 -1.39
C SER A 99 6.95 -5.09 -1.63
N SER A 100 8.17 -4.66 -1.37
CA SER A 100 9.35 -5.52 -1.39
C SER A 100 10.37 -5.06 -0.35
N ALA A 101 11.39 -5.87 -0.12
CA ALA A 101 12.52 -5.58 0.75
C ALA A 101 13.78 -6.27 0.22
N ASP A 102 14.95 -5.86 0.71
CA ASP A 102 16.23 -6.48 0.36
C ASP A 102 16.18 -7.99 0.63
N GLY A 103 16.59 -8.79 -0.35
CA GLY A 103 16.54 -10.25 -0.28
C GLY A 103 15.21 -10.89 -0.69
N TYR A 104 14.18 -10.10 -1.01
CA TYR A 104 12.89 -10.60 -1.53
C TYR A 104 12.84 -10.58 -3.06
N ALA A 105 11.96 -11.43 -3.61
CA ALA A 105 11.89 -11.68 -5.05
C ALA A 105 10.93 -10.73 -5.77
N GLU A 106 9.94 -10.20 -5.07
CA GLU A 106 8.92 -9.33 -5.64
C GLU A 106 9.48 -7.96 -6.08
N VAL A 107 9.05 -7.50 -7.25
CA VAL A 107 9.13 -6.10 -7.70
C VAL A 107 7.94 -5.35 -7.08
N ALA A 108 8.19 -4.28 -6.35
CA ALA A 108 7.12 -3.49 -5.76
C ALA A 108 6.29 -2.81 -6.85
N ALA A 109 4.98 -2.97 -6.80
CA ALA A 109 4.02 -2.42 -7.76
C ALA A 109 2.85 -1.74 -7.03
N PRO A 110 2.10 -0.85 -7.71
CA PRO A 110 0.89 -0.27 -7.13
C PRO A 110 -0.12 -1.35 -6.76
N ASP A 111 -0.61 -1.32 -5.53
CA ASP A 111 -1.57 -2.31 -5.04
C ASP A 111 -3.02 -1.91 -5.30
N PHE A 112 -3.94 -2.83 -4.98
CA PHE A 112 -5.38 -2.70 -5.20
C PHE A 112 -6.00 -1.41 -4.62
N VAL A 113 -5.42 -0.84 -3.56
CA VAL A 113 -5.92 0.38 -2.92
C VAL A 113 -5.99 1.55 -3.90
N PHE A 114 -5.10 1.63 -4.89
CA PHE A 114 -5.11 2.69 -5.91
C PHE A 114 -6.31 2.62 -6.87
N ASN A 115 -7.05 1.50 -6.89
CA ASN A 115 -8.36 1.44 -7.52
C ASN A 115 -9.45 1.64 -6.46
N GLY A 116 -9.48 0.77 -5.46
CA GLY A 116 -10.47 0.80 -4.38
C GLY A 116 -10.23 -0.26 -3.31
N TRP A 117 -10.72 -0.02 -2.11
CA TRP A 117 -10.61 -0.93 -0.97
C TRP A 117 -11.96 -1.11 -0.26
N PRO A 118 -12.83 -2.02 -0.77
CA PRO A 118 -14.18 -2.21 -0.24
C PRO A 118 -14.23 -2.53 1.26
N GLU A 119 -13.26 -3.30 1.78
CA GLU A 119 -13.17 -3.61 3.21
C GLU A 119 -12.85 -2.37 4.07
N ALA A 120 -12.23 -1.35 3.48
CA ALA A 120 -12.04 -0.02 4.07
C ALA A 120 -13.14 0.98 3.66
N LYS A 121 -14.22 0.49 3.04
CA LYS A 121 -15.44 1.23 2.67
C LYS A 121 -15.21 2.35 1.64
N PHE A 122 -14.38 2.10 0.63
CA PHE A 122 -14.32 2.95 -0.56
C PHE A 122 -13.96 2.13 -1.80
N ASP A 123 -14.42 2.57 -2.97
CA ASP A 123 -14.22 1.93 -4.27
C ASP A 123 -13.55 2.84 -5.30
N ASP A 124 -13.31 4.11 -4.95
CA ASP A 124 -12.57 5.10 -5.74
C ASP A 124 -11.48 5.74 -4.86
N TYR A 125 -10.22 5.44 -5.19
CA TYR A 125 -9.04 5.97 -4.50
C TYR A 125 -8.91 7.50 -4.59
N ASP A 126 -9.11 8.09 -5.78
CA ASP A 126 -8.90 9.53 -5.97
C ASP A 126 -10.01 10.32 -5.27
N GLN A 127 -11.24 9.81 -5.28
CA GLN A 127 -12.33 10.38 -4.49
C GLN A 127 -12.06 10.27 -3.00
N LYS A 128 -11.56 9.12 -2.53
CA LYS A 128 -11.18 8.93 -1.12
C LYS A 128 -10.08 9.92 -0.71
N ALA A 129 -9.04 10.07 -1.54
CA ALA A 129 -7.95 11.01 -1.31
C ALA A 129 -8.45 12.45 -1.23
N ARG A 130 -9.32 12.89 -2.15
CA ARG A 130 -9.94 14.23 -2.12
C ARG A 130 -10.76 14.47 -0.86
N THR A 131 -11.59 13.49 -0.45
CA THR A 131 -12.40 13.61 0.76
C THR A 131 -11.52 13.72 2.01
N MET A 132 -10.46 12.92 2.11
CA MET A 132 -9.52 13.00 3.23
C MET A 132 -8.73 14.32 3.25
N ALA A 133 -8.28 14.80 2.08
CA ALA A 133 -7.63 16.09 1.95
C ALA A 133 -8.55 17.23 2.42
N ALA A 134 -9.80 17.24 1.97
CA ALA A 134 -10.82 18.21 2.38
C ALA A 134 -11.10 18.15 3.89
N ALA A 135 -11.21 16.96 4.47
CA ALA A 135 -11.41 16.76 5.90
C ALA A 135 -10.25 17.34 6.75
N SER A 136 -9.03 17.38 6.19
CA SER A 136 -7.85 17.91 6.85
C SER A 136 -7.64 19.43 6.71
N GLU A 137 -8.50 20.15 5.97
CA GLU A 137 -8.34 21.60 5.77
C GLU A 137 -8.60 22.42 7.03
N ARG A 138 -9.52 21.96 7.87
CA ARG A 138 -9.80 22.63 9.15
C ARG A 138 -8.65 22.37 10.14
N PRO A 139 -8.39 23.28 11.09
CA PRO A 139 -7.51 23.00 12.21
C PRO A 139 -7.93 21.72 12.93
N PRO A 140 -6.99 20.88 13.40
CA PRO A 140 -7.32 19.67 14.13
C PRO A 140 -7.99 20.01 15.45
N LEU A 141 -8.92 19.16 15.90
CA LEU A 141 -9.60 19.32 17.20
C LEU A 141 -8.67 18.99 18.37
N TYR A 142 -7.77 18.03 18.18
CA TYR A 142 -6.81 17.60 19.17
C TYR A 142 -5.38 17.85 18.67
N ASP A 143 -4.60 18.55 19.49
CA ASP A 143 -3.17 18.74 19.31
C ASP A 143 -2.40 17.45 19.66
N ARG A 144 -2.79 16.29 19.14
CA ARG A 144 -2.18 14.98 19.44
C ARG A 144 -2.05 14.16 18.17
N ALA A 145 -1.13 13.21 18.18
CA ALA A 145 -1.02 12.21 17.14
C ALA A 145 -2.13 11.15 17.26
N PHE A 146 -2.37 10.41 16.18
CA PHE A 146 -3.32 9.29 16.16
C PHE A 146 -2.78 8.06 15.43
N TRP A 147 -3.15 6.88 15.94
CA TRP A 147 -2.99 5.61 15.23
C TRP A 147 -4.11 4.61 15.54
N ALA A 148 -4.61 3.90 14.54
CA ALA A 148 -5.47 2.74 14.79
C ALA A 148 -5.20 1.59 13.82
N GLY A 149 -5.12 0.38 14.35
CA GLY A 149 -4.98 -0.83 13.55
C GLY A 149 -4.78 -2.07 14.39
N ARG A 150 -4.80 -3.23 13.74
CA ARG A 150 -4.58 -4.51 14.42
C ARG A 150 -3.13 -4.64 14.88
N CYS A 151 -2.91 -4.94 16.15
CA CYS A 151 -1.59 -5.12 16.78
C CYS A 151 -0.93 -6.47 16.41
N MET A 152 -0.43 -6.58 15.17
CA MET A 152 0.12 -7.82 14.63
C MET A 152 1.60 -8.10 15.00
N HIS A 153 2.32 -7.10 15.49
CA HIS A 153 3.74 -7.20 15.88
C HIS A 153 4.08 -6.16 16.96
N GLU A 154 5.28 -6.25 17.54
CA GLU A 154 5.63 -5.44 18.71
C GLU A 154 5.61 -3.94 18.46
N ALA A 155 5.99 -3.43 17.30
CA ALA A 155 5.95 -1.99 17.07
C ALA A 155 4.53 -1.41 17.17
N ARG A 156 3.50 -2.09 16.63
CA ARG A 156 2.09 -1.65 16.79
C ARG A 156 1.62 -1.72 18.24
N LYS A 157 2.02 -2.78 18.96
CA LYS A 157 1.73 -2.89 20.40
C LYS A 157 2.44 -1.81 21.21
N ALA A 158 3.68 -1.46 20.85
CA ALA A 158 4.45 -0.39 21.45
C ALA A 158 3.76 0.97 21.24
N THR A 159 3.23 1.25 20.05
CA THR A 159 2.42 2.44 19.76
C THR A 159 1.20 2.54 20.69
N VAL A 160 0.46 1.44 20.89
CA VAL A 160 -0.70 1.42 21.80
C VAL A 160 -0.28 1.60 23.26
N ARG A 161 0.78 0.89 23.72
CA ARG A 161 1.33 1.07 25.07
C ARG A 161 1.80 2.51 25.31
N PHE A 162 2.42 3.13 24.31
CA PHE A 162 2.87 4.52 24.37
C PHE A 162 1.72 5.51 24.56
N ALA A 163 0.57 5.29 23.91
CA ALA A 163 -0.61 6.13 24.13
C ALA A 163 -1.13 6.06 25.58
N SER A 164 -0.98 4.91 26.25
CA SER A 164 -1.33 4.79 27.68
C SER A 164 -0.35 5.53 28.60
N THR A 165 0.92 5.68 28.22
CA THR A 165 1.93 6.37 29.04
C THR A 165 2.03 7.86 28.76
N ARG A 166 1.76 8.29 27.52
CA ARG A 166 1.75 9.70 27.07
C ARG A 166 0.45 10.03 26.34
N PRO A 167 -0.71 9.98 27.02
CA PRO A 167 -2.01 10.32 26.42
C PRO A 167 -2.09 11.80 26.03
N ASP A 168 -1.18 12.65 26.56
CA ASP A 168 -1.00 14.02 26.12
C ASP A 168 -0.41 14.13 24.72
N LEU A 169 0.23 13.08 24.18
CA LEU A 169 0.87 13.07 22.86
C LEU A 169 0.13 12.25 21.80
N LEU A 170 -0.50 11.14 22.17
CA LEU A 170 -1.04 10.16 21.22
C LEU A 170 -2.32 9.49 21.72
N ASP A 171 -3.31 9.38 20.84
CA ASP A 171 -4.38 8.38 20.97
C ASP A 171 -4.11 7.19 20.02
N ALA A 172 -4.05 5.97 20.56
CA ALA A 172 -3.80 4.78 19.77
C ALA A 172 -4.63 3.55 20.18
N TYR A 173 -5.17 2.83 19.19
CA TYR A 173 -6.13 1.75 19.43
C TYR A 173 -5.79 0.46 18.67
N ASP A 174 -5.83 -0.68 19.38
CA ASP A 174 -5.83 -2.00 18.75
C ASP A 174 -7.23 -2.32 18.19
N THR A 175 -7.32 -2.47 16.88
CA THR A 175 -8.59 -2.84 16.22
C THR A 175 -8.81 -4.35 16.12
N GLY A 176 -7.86 -5.16 16.60
CA GLY A 176 -7.95 -6.62 16.60
C GLY A 176 -9.23 -7.20 17.23
N PRO A 177 -9.66 -6.73 18.41
CA PRO A 177 -10.91 -7.18 19.04
C PRO A 177 -12.17 -6.92 18.19
N ASN A 178 -12.11 -5.94 17.29
CA ASN A 178 -13.21 -5.56 16.40
C ASN A 178 -13.16 -6.27 15.04
N TYR A 179 -12.23 -7.20 14.81
CA TYR A 179 -12.02 -7.86 13.53
C TYR A 179 -12.66 -9.25 13.48
N ASP A 180 -13.63 -9.44 12.59
CA ASP A 180 -14.17 -10.76 12.26
C ASP A 180 -13.29 -11.42 11.19
N ALA A 181 -12.51 -12.43 11.62
CA ALA A 181 -11.63 -13.19 10.73
C ALA A 181 -12.36 -14.09 9.73
N ARG A 182 -13.62 -14.46 9.98
CA ARG A 182 -14.43 -15.28 9.06
C ARG A 182 -15.03 -14.41 7.96
N ALA A 183 -15.51 -13.22 8.32
CA ALA A 183 -16.06 -12.25 7.37
C ALA A 183 -14.98 -11.39 6.70
N ASN A 184 -13.75 -11.36 7.22
CA ASN A 184 -12.67 -10.46 6.82
C ASN A 184 -13.13 -8.98 6.89
N GLN A 185 -13.82 -8.62 7.97
CA GLN A 185 -14.44 -7.31 8.17
C GLN A 185 -14.18 -6.79 9.58
N TYR A 186 -14.12 -5.47 9.72
CA TYR A 186 -14.12 -4.80 11.02
C TYR A 186 -15.56 -4.43 11.44
N SER A 187 -15.84 -4.44 12.75
CA SER A 187 -17.12 -4.01 13.34
C SER A 187 -17.47 -2.58 12.91
N ARG A 188 -18.75 -2.20 12.96
CA ARG A 188 -19.22 -0.92 12.38
C ARG A 188 -18.73 0.34 13.10
N GLY A 189 -18.10 0.23 14.28
CA GLY A 189 -17.67 1.35 15.13
C GLY A 189 -16.17 1.65 15.08
N PHE A 190 -15.57 1.82 13.90
CA PHE A 190 -14.19 2.32 13.77
C PHE A 190 -14.17 3.73 13.18
N TRP A 191 -13.20 4.54 13.62
CA TRP A 191 -12.94 5.87 13.07
C TRP A 191 -12.50 5.74 11.61
N THR A 192 -13.26 6.35 10.70
CA THR A 192 -12.87 6.49 9.30
C THR A 192 -11.60 7.32 9.18
N MET A 193 -10.84 7.15 8.09
CA MET A 193 -9.59 7.91 7.90
C MET A 193 -9.86 9.42 7.81
N GLU A 194 -11.01 9.83 7.28
CA GLU A 194 -11.50 11.20 7.26
C GLU A 194 -11.70 11.75 8.67
N GLU A 195 -12.40 11.02 9.54
CA GLU A 195 -12.59 11.45 10.94
C GLU A 195 -11.25 11.55 11.66
N GLN A 196 -10.31 10.64 11.40
CA GLN A 196 -8.97 10.68 11.98
C GLN A 196 -8.24 11.97 11.59
N VAL A 197 -8.14 12.29 10.29
CA VAL A 197 -7.42 13.48 9.82
C VAL A 197 -8.15 14.78 10.11
N ALA A 198 -9.48 14.77 10.26
CA ALA A 198 -10.22 15.94 10.74
C ALA A 198 -9.95 16.21 12.22
N THR A 199 -9.80 15.16 13.03
CA THR A 199 -9.75 15.26 14.49
C THR A 199 -8.35 15.50 15.04
N TYR A 200 -7.33 14.84 14.49
CA TYR A 200 -5.99 14.81 15.08
C TYR A 200 -4.95 15.55 14.23
N ARG A 201 -3.96 16.15 14.90
CA ARG A 201 -2.92 16.97 14.27
C ARG A 201 -1.91 16.16 13.46
N TYR A 202 -1.56 14.96 13.93
CA TYR A 202 -0.55 14.12 13.27
C TYR A 202 -1.05 12.69 13.08
N MET A 203 -0.65 12.06 11.98
CA MET A 203 -0.96 10.66 11.70
C MET A 203 0.28 9.81 11.88
N ILE A 204 0.17 8.64 12.50
CA ILE A 204 1.27 7.66 12.53
C ILE A 204 0.98 6.59 11.47
N ASP A 205 1.98 6.21 10.70
CA ASP A 205 1.92 5.01 9.86
C ASP A 205 2.97 3.98 10.27
N VAL A 206 2.49 2.76 10.54
CA VAL A 206 3.26 1.62 11.02
C VAL A 206 3.02 0.45 10.08
N GLU A 207 4.08 -0.26 9.71
CA GLU A 207 4.01 -1.41 8.80
C GLU A 207 2.95 -2.44 9.24
N GLY A 208 2.42 -3.21 8.29
CA GLY A 208 1.47 -4.29 8.56
C GLY A 208 2.19 -5.60 8.77
N ALA A 209 1.58 -6.69 8.27
CA ALA A 209 2.35 -7.91 8.04
C ALA A 209 3.46 -7.64 6.99
N GLY A 210 3.15 -6.81 5.98
CA GLY A 210 4.12 -6.15 5.10
C GLY A 210 3.87 -4.64 5.03
N TYR A 211 3.37 -4.15 3.90
CA TYR A 211 3.04 -2.72 3.75
C TYR A 211 1.84 -2.26 4.58
N SER A 212 1.60 -0.95 4.58
CA SER A 212 0.43 -0.31 5.17
C SER A 212 -0.42 0.34 4.08
N GLY A 213 -1.65 -0.11 3.89
CA GLY A 213 -2.54 0.41 2.85
C GLY A 213 -2.91 1.90 2.99
N ARG A 214 -2.66 2.54 4.13
CA ARG A 214 -3.08 3.92 4.40
C ARG A 214 -2.05 4.99 4.09
N LEU A 215 -0.74 4.68 4.04
CA LEU A 215 0.31 5.71 3.92
C LEU A 215 0.05 6.66 2.75
N LYS A 216 -0.14 6.11 1.55
CA LYS A 216 -0.45 6.85 0.33
C LYS A 216 -1.71 7.71 0.40
N LEU A 217 -2.69 7.38 1.25
CA LEU A 217 -3.89 8.22 1.46
C LEU A 217 -3.61 9.33 2.47
N LEU A 218 -2.85 9.02 3.54
CA LEU A 218 -2.48 10.00 4.56
C LEU A 218 -1.62 11.14 3.97
N LEU A 219 -0.75 10.83 3.01
CA LEU A 219 0.10 11.81 2.33
C LEU A 219 -0.70 12.85 1.51
N HIS A 220 -1.96 12.59 1.14
CA HIS A 220 -2.82 13.60 0.48
C HIS A 220 -3.35 14.67 1.45
N THR A 221 -3.16 14.50 2.75
CA THR A 221 -3.76 15.36 3.78
C THR A 221 -2.78 16.39 4.32
N LYS A 222 -3.29 17.46 4.93
CA LYS A 222 -2.46 18.47 5.62
C LYS A 222 -1.89 17.98 6.97
N ARG A 223 -2.10 16.72 7.33
CA ARG A 223 -1.58 16.14 8.58
C ARG A 223 -0.23 15.50 8.31
N VAL A 224 0.81 15.97 9.01
CA VAL A 224 2.13 15.37 8.91
C VAL A 224 2.07 13.90 9.33
N VAL A 225 2.69 13.04 8.53
CA VAL A 225 2.80 11.61 8.81
C VAL A 225 4.10 11.31 9.54
N LEU A 226 3.99 10.70 10.73
CA LEU A 226 5.10 10.04 11.40
C LEU A 226 5.22 8.61 10.87
N LEU A 227 6.23 8.34 10.06
CA LEU A 227 6.41 7.07 9.37
C LEU A 227 7.47 6.22 10.07
N GLN A 228 7.06 5.04 10.52
CA GLN A 228 7.97 4.03 11.07
C GLN A 228 9.01 3.59 10.03
N ASP A 229 10.29 3.55 10.43
CA ASP A 229 11.36 2.91 9.66
C ASP A 229 11.07 1.42 9.50
N ARG A 230 10.98 0.98 8.24
CA ARG A 230 10.54 -0.35 7.85
C ARG A 230 11.27 -0.87 6.62
N PRO A 231 11.46 -2.20 6.51
CA PRO A 231 12.15 -2.80 5.38
C PRO A 231 11.22 -2.89 4.16
N TRP A 232 9.91 -2.99 4.38
CA TRP A 232 8.90 -3.08 3.33
C TRP A 232 8.73 -1.73 2.67
N ARG A 233 9.17 -1.66 1.42
CA ARG A 233 9.09 -0.49 0.54
C ARG A 233 7.98 -0.72 -0.49
N GLU A 234 7.05 0.22 -0.59
CA GLU A 234 6.12 0.29 -1.73
C GLU A 234 6.80 0.98 -2.91
N TRP A 235 6.20 0.91 -4.10
CA TRP A 235 6.79 1.37 -5.37
C TRP A 235 7.22 2.85 -5.41
N PHE A 236 6.67 3.68 -4.52
CA PHE A 236 6.95 5.12 -4.44
C PHE A 236 7.93 5.50 -3.32
N PHE A 237 8.42 4.54 -2.52
CA PHE A 237 9.20 4.85 -1.31
C PHE A 237 10.55 5.51 -1.60
N ASP A 238 11.09 5.37 -2.80
CA ASP A 238 12.33 6.02 -3.22
C ASP A 238 12.11 7.48 -3.64
N ASP A 239 10.86 7.84 -3.93
CA ASP A 239 10.49 9.20 -4.34
C ASP A 239 10.06 10.07 -3.12
N ILE A 240 9.98 9.50 -1.92
CA ILE A 240 9.71 10.23 -0.67
C ILE A 240 10.95 10.31 0.22
N GLU A 241 11.05 11.42 0.94
CA GLU A 241 12.25 11.82 1.69
C GLU A 241 11.89 12.16 3.15
N PRO A 242 12.68 11.66 4.14
CA PRO A 242 12.51 12.03 5.53
C PRO A 242 12.67 13.54 5.76
N PHE A 243 11.86 14.12 6.63
CA PHE A 243 11.76 15.56 6.94
C PHE A 243 11.41 16.47 5.77
N ARG A 244 11.10 15.90 4.60
CA ARG A 244 10.47 16.63 3.49
C ARG A 244 9.03 16.19 3.28
N HIS A 245 8.77 14.89 3.24
CA HIS A 245 7.42 14.35 2.98
C HIS A 245 6.81 13.68 4.22
N TYR A 246 7.61 13.35 5.24
CA TYR A 246 7.17 12.70 6.46
C TYR A 246 8.22 12.86 7.57
N VAL A 247 7.86 12.57 8.82
CA VAL A 247 8.81 12.53 9.95
C VAL A 247 9.19 11.07 10.27
N PRO A 248 10.47 10.67 10.19
CA PRO A 248 10.88 9.29 10.44
C PRO A 248 10.83 8.93 11.92
N VAL A 249 10.24 7.78 12.24
CA VAL A 249 10.21 7.17 13.58
C VAL A 249 11.03 5.87 13.56
N ALA A 250 11.77 5.60 14.63
CA ALA A 250 12.55 4.38 14.77
C ALA A 250 11.68 3.14 14.64
N ARG A 251 12.24 2.05 14.11
CA ARG A 251 11.50 0.81 13.87
C ARG A 251 10.80 0.25 15.11
N ASP A 252 11.43 0.39 16.27
CA ASP A 252 10.91 -0.07 17.57
C ASP A 252 10.02 0.97 18.28
N MET A 253 9.75 2.10 17.62
CA MET A 253 8.99 3.25 18.13
C MET A 253 9.64 3.99 19.31
N SER A 254 10.93 3.73 19.61
CA SER A 254 11.63 4.28 20.77
C SER A 254 11.70 5.81 20.82
N ASN A 255 11.78 6.47 19.66
CA ASN A 255 11.86 7.93 19.55
C ASN A 255 10.52 8.62 19.22
N LEU A 256 9.39 7.91 19.36
CA LEU A 256 8.08 8.45 18.96
C LEU A 256 7.72 9.74 19.72
N ALA A 257 7.97 9.79 21.03
CA ALA A 257 7.72 10.99 21.84
C ALA A 257 8.51 12.19 21.35
N GLU A 258 9.83 12.01 21.17
CA GLU A 258 10.75 13.04 20.69
C GLU A 258 10.29 13.60 19.34
N ARG A 259 9.83 12.74 18.41
CA ARG A 259 9.36 13.17 17.09
C ARG A 259 8.06 13.98 17.15
N ILE A 260 7.12 13.62 18.02
CA ILE A 260 5.88 14.38 18.22
C ILE A 260 6.18 15.75 18.86
N GLU A 261 7.04 15.77 19.89
CA GLU A 261 7.44 17.00 20.57
C GLU A 261 8.23 17.93 19.64
N TRP A 262 9.12 17.38 18.80
CA TRP A 262 9.82 18.15 17.78
C TRP A 262 8.86 18.81 16.78
N LEU A 263 7.83 18.10 16.30
CA LEU A 263 6.83 18.69 15.41
C LEU A 263 6.10 19.86 16.08
N ARG A 264 5.65 19.70 17.33
CA ARG A 264 4.99 20.78 18.08
C ARG A 264 5.88 22.00 18.25
N ALA A 265 7.17 21.80 18.48
CA ALA A 265 8.14 22.88 18.62
C ALA A 265 8.50 23.57 17.29
N ASN A 266 8.17 22.96 16.14
CA ASN A 266 8.58 23.43 14.81
C ASN A 266 7.37 23.59 13.85
N PRO A 267 6.39 24.45 14.15
CA PRO A 267 5.16 24.58 13.36
C PRO A 267 5.39 25.03 11.90
N LYS A 268 6.48 25.78 11.63
CA LYS A 268 6.86 26.12 10.24
C LYS A 268 7.30 24.88 9.46
N ARG A 269 8.15 24.03 10.06
CA ARG A 269 8.59 22.77 9.44
C ARG A 269 7.43 21.80 9.29
N GLU A 270 6.52 21.73 10.26
CA GLU A 270 5.29 20.93 10.14
C GLU A 270 4.49 21.33 8.90
N ALA A 271 4.25 22.64 8.70
CA ALA A 271 3.51 23.14 7.55
C ALA A 271 4.22 22.85 6.22
N GLU A 272 5.54 23.05 6.15
CA GLU A 272 6.36 22.73 4.98
C GLU A 272 6.28 21.24 4.63
N ILE A 273 6.46 20.35 5.62
CA ILE A 273 6.43 18.90 5.42
C ILE A 273 5.05 18.44 4.94
N GLY A 274 3.98 18.98 5.54
CA GLY A 274 2.61 18.66 5.14
C GLY A 274 2.30 19.09 3.70
N ALA A 275 2.77 20.27 3.29
CA ALA A 275 2.58 20.78 1.94
C ALA A 275 3.35 19.95 0.89
N GLU A 276 4.64 19.69 1.12
CA GLU A 276 5.47 18.88 0.20
C GLU A 276 4.90 17.44 0.05
N ALA A 277 4.43 16.85 1.15
CA ALA A 277 3.75 15.54 1.12
C ALA A 277 2.49 15.56 0.24
N GLN A 278 1.66 16.59 0.41
CA GLN A 278 0.41 16.75 -0.33
C GLN A 278 0.67 17.00 -1.82
N ASP A 279 1.62 17.87 -2.16
CA ASP A 279 2.01 18.15 -3.54
C ASP A 279 2.56 16.89 -4.23
N PHE A 280 3.44 16.16 -3.53
CA PHE A 280 3.93 14.87 -4.01
C PHE A 280 2.78 13.90 -4.27
N ALA A 281 1.86 13.74 -3.31
CA ALA A 281 0.76 12.78 -3.42
C ALA A 281 -0.21 13.12 -4.57
N GLN A 282 -0.54 14.40 -4.75
CA GLN A 282 -1.44 14.86 -5.82
C GLN A 282 -0.87 14.61 -7.23
N ILE A 283 0.45 14.54 -7.37
CA ILE A 283 1.11 14.29 -8.66
C ILE A 283 1.44 12.80 -8.84
N ARG A 284 1.99 12.18 -7.80
CA ARG A 284 2.68 10.88 -7.88
C ARG A 284 1.88 9.73 -7.29
N LEU A 285 0.90 10.00 -6.45
CA LEU A 285 0.08 8.99 -5.77
C LEU A 285 -1.39 9.14 -6.15
N THR A 286 -1.70 9.21 -7.45
CA THR A 286 -3.07 9.15 -7.97
C THR A 286 -3.33 7.79 -8.61
N ARG A 287 -4.60 7.47 -8.87
CA ARG A 287 -4.96 6.27 -9.64
C ARG A 287 -4.29 6.29 -11.03
N ALA A 288 -4.29 7.44 -11.70
CA ALA A 288 -3.63 7.60 -13.00
C ALA A 288 -2.10 7.37 -12.92
N ALA A 289 -1.45 7.85 -11.85
CA ALA A 289 -0.04 7.59 -11.61
C ALA A 289 0.24 6.10 -11.33
N ALA A 290 -0.66 5.41 -10.63
CA ALA A 290 -0.58 3.97 -10.42
C ALA A 290 -0.72 3.18 -11.72
N VAL A 291 -1.67 3.53 -12.60
CA VAL A 291 -1.79 2.92 -13.94
C VAL A 291 -0.50 3.16 -14.75
N SER A 292 0.03 4.38 -14.72
CA SER A 292 1.28 4.73 -15.41
C SER A 292 2.50 4.01 -14.84
N ALA A 293 2.53 3.73 -13.54
CA ALA A 293 3.56 2.92 -12.89
C ALA A 293 3.45 1.45 -13.30
N TRP A 294 2.25 0.88 -13.36
CA TRP A 294 2.03 -0.46 -13.92
C TRP A 294 2.47 -0.54 -15.38
N ALA A 295 2.16 0.46 -16.21
CA ALA A 295 2.57 0.49 -17.61
C ALA A 295 4.10 0.44 -17.74
N ARG A 296 4.83 1.24 -16.96
CA ARG A 296 6.30 1.21 -16.91
C ARG A 296 6.83 -0.16 -16.47
N LEU A 297 6.30 -0.71 -15.39
CA LEU A 297 6.72 -2.03 -14.87
C LEU A 297 6.49 -3.17 -15.88
N LEU A 298 5.39 -3.13 -16.64
CA LEU A 298 5.06 -4.12 -17.66
C LEU A 298 5.93 -3.95 -18.92
N ALA A 299 6.28 -2.71 -19.28
CA ALA A 299 7.26 -2.45 -20.33
C ALA A 299 8.66 -2.95 -19.95
N ASP A 300 9.11 -2.68 -18.73
CA ASP A 300 10.39 -3.18 -18.20
C ASP A 300 10.40 -4.72 -18.11
N HIS A 301 9.27 -5.31 -17.75
CA HIS A 301 9.08 -6.76 -17.78
C HIS A 301 9.27 -7.36 -19.17
N ALA A 302 8.63 -6.77 -20.19
CA ALA A 302 8.75 -7.22 -21.57
C ALA A 302 10.18 -7.01 -22.09
N ALA A 303 10.79 -5.86 -21.81
CA ALA A 303 12.19 -5.58 -22.17
C ALA A 303 13.18 -6.58 -21.53
N ALA A 304 12.85 -7.10 -20.33
CA ALA A 304 13.63 -8.12 -19.64
C ALA A 304 13.29 -9.56 -20.06
N GLY A 305 12.52 -9.78 -21.15
CA GLY A 305 12.13 -11.10 -21.63
C GLY A 305 11.35 -11.91 -20.59
N GLY A 306 10.52 -11.22 -19.80
CA GLY A 306 9.71 -11.82 -18.75
C GLY A 306 10.40 -11.99 -17.39
N ASN A 307 11.64 -11.52 -17.23
CA ASN A 307 12.49 -11.81 -16.07
C ASN A 307 13.00 -10.57 -15.31
N LEU A 308 12.16 -9.53 -15.21
CA LEU A 308 12.42 -8.35 -14.38
C LEU A 308 12.64 -8.73 -12.91
N LYS A 309 13.67 -8.12 -12.31
CA LYS A 309 14.07 -8.31 -10.90
C LYS A 309 13.89 -7.00 -10.13
N SER A 310 13.64 -7.12 -8.83
CA SER A 310 13.40 -5.97 -7.94
C SER A 310 14.56 -5.00 -7.82
N GLY A 311 15.79 -5.40 -8.17
CA GLY A 311 16.96 -4.53 -8.12
C GLY A 311 17.37 -4.04 -6.72
N LEU A 312 16.66 -4.44 -5.65
CA LEU A 312 16.89 -3.96 -4.27
C LEU A 312 18.18 -4.49 -3.61
N GLN A 313 19.00 -5.29 -4.30
CA GLN A 313 20.25 -5.76 -3.73
C GLN A 313 21.24 -4.59 -3.56
N GLY A 314 21.62 -4.27 -2.32
CA GLY A 314 22.74 -3.37 -2.03
C GLY A 314 22.39 -1.90 -1.75
N ARG A 315 21.13 -1.58 -1.43
CA ARG A 315 20.76 -0.20 -1.05
C ARG A 315 21.34 0.16 0.32
N LYS A 316 22.10 1.26 0.39
CA LYS A 316 22.52 1.85 1.67
C LYS A 316 21.27 2.38 2.38
N ARG A 317 21.03 1.97 3.63
CA ARG A 317 19.99 2.59 4.47
C ARG A 317 20.18 4.10 4.49
N ALA A 318 19.09 4.86 4.40
CA ALA A 318 19.11 6.30 4.52
C ALA A 318 19.83 6.66 5.84
N LYS A 319 20.94 7.39 5.73
CA LYS A 319 21.66 7.89 6.90
C LYS A 319 20.83 9.05 7.47
N GLY A 320 20.65 9.04 8.78
CA GLY A 320 19.83 10.02 9.50
C GLY A 320 20.35 11.45 9.45
N TRP A 321 19.46 12.35 9.89
CA TRP A 321 19.59 13.78 10.21
C TRP A 321 20.21 14.69 9.13
N PRO A 322 19.45 15.60 8.50
CA PRO A 322 20.05 16.82 7.97
C PRO A 322 20.46 17.70 9.16
N ALA A 323 21.77 17.96 9.28
CA ALA A 323 22.42 18.80 10.29
C ALA A 323 21.65 20.10 10.58
#